data_AF-A0A8B7XY46-F1
#
_entry.id   AF-A0A8B7XY46-F1
#
_cell.length_a   1.000
_cell.length_b   1.000
_cell.length_c   1.000
_cell.angle_alpha   90.00
_cell.angle_beta   90.00
_cell.angle_gamma   90.00
#
_symmetry.space_group_name_H-M   'P 1'
#
loop_
_entity.id
_entity.type
_entity.pdbx_description
1 polymer ?
#
loop_
_entity_poly.entity_id
_entity_poly.type
_entity_poly.pdbx_seq_one_letter_code
_entity_poly.pdbx_strand_id
1 'polypeptide(L)'
;MFPCSKIAPDIVSPSHKLSHSERSLWGPFCVRSLDIEWGQGHRQLLIIMASKEGMQRWTGRVALVTGASSGIGQATARALARHGMRVVGCARNIKPIEDDAQMLSGDSTVTGSLHAIKCNLMQEDEILAMFAKIRETFGGVDVCISNAGFSDSGSLSSQLTVLNGDAAKWRGIFDVNVLAVALCCREAVRQMEEKGATDGQLLVTNSMSGHRLTPKVNLFHAITKHAVSVLVEGIRRELREKKSHIRIAQISPGIVDTRSQERMQAGFYPEEVNAFYKTLEALRPEDIADNMLHVLQTPPHVQVHDILIRPTEQSF
;
A
#
# COMPACT_ATOMS: atom_id res chain seq x y z
N MET A 1 10.17 27.77 -1.26
CA MET A 1 8.83 28.11 -0.73
C MET A 1 8.05 28.79 -1.83
N PHE A 2 7.09 28.10 -2.44
CA PHE A 2 6.12 28.79 -3.30
C PHE A 2 5.02 29.37 -2.41
N PRO A 3 4.65 30.66 -2.56
CA PRO A 3 3.56 31.22 -1.78
C PRO A 3 2.24 30.60 -2.25
N CYS A 4 1.53 29.98 -1.31
CA CYS A 4 0.21 29.38 -1.48
C CYS A 4 -0.88 30.47 -1.55
N SER A 5 -0.73 31.44 -2.47
CA SER A 5 -1.54 32.66 -2.53
C SER A 5 -2.62 32.67 -3.61
N LYS A 6 -2.88 31.55 -4.31
CA LYS A 6 -3.88 31.50 -5.39
C LYS A 6 -4.75 30.24 -5.36
N ILE A 7 -5.60 30.12 -4.35
CA ILE A 7 -6.84 29.34 -4.45
C ILE A 7 -7.92 30.18 -3.75
N ALA A 8 -8.71 30.91 -4.52
CA ALA A 8 -9.84 31.68 -4.03
C ALA A 8 -11.07 30.76 -3.91
N PRO A 9 -11.86 30.82 -2.82
CA PRO A 9 -13.22 30.30 -2.81
C PRO A 9 -14.23 31.45 -2.98
N ASP A 10 -15.00 31.38 -4.07
CA ASP A 10 -16.18 32.21 -4.39
C ASP A 10 -17.38 31.92 -3.45
N ILE A 11 -17.20 31.99 -2.13
CA ILE A 11 -18.24 31.57 -1.15
C ILE A 11 -18.70 32.70 -0.21
N VAL A 12 -18.18 33.94 -0.32
CA VAL A 12 -18.55 35.02 0.61
C VAL A 12 -19.08 36.25 -0.15
N SER A 13 -20.27 36.73 0.24
CA SER A 13 -20.86 37.95 -0.31
C SER A 13 -20.01 39.19 0.06
N PRO A 14 -20.09 40.31 -0.70
CA PRO A 14 -19.11 41.40 -0.63
C PRO A 14 -19.07 42.22 0.67
N SER A 15 -19.85 41.87 1.69
CA SER A 15 -20.07 42.70 2.88
C SER A 15 -19.33 42.23 4.15
N HIS A 16 -18.41 41.27 4.07
CA HIS A 16 -17.72 40.71 5.25
C HIS A 16 -16.20 40.90 5.21
N LYS A 17 -15.62 41.41 6.32
CA LYS A 17 -14.18 41.55 6.49
C LYS A 17 -13.57 40.19 6.83
N LEU A 18 -12.76 39.65 5.93
CA LEU A 18 -11.91 38.48 6.19
C LEU A 18 -10.59 38.95 6.80
N SER A 19 -10.24 38.43 7.97
CA SER A 19 -8.88 38.55 8.51
C SER A 19 -8.25 37.17 8.60
N HIS A 20 -7.02 37.05 8.13
CA HIS A 20 -6.26 35.81 8.14
C HIS A 20 -5.21 35.87 9.25
N SER A 21 -5.19 34.88 10.13
CA SER A 21 -4.04 34.62 10.98
C SER A 21 -3.59 33.16 10.80
N GLU A 22 -2.30 32.98 10.52
CA GLU A 22 -1.67 31.66 10.41
C GLU A 22 -0.90 31.40 11.72
N ARG A 23 -1.14 30.24 12.35
CA ARG A 23 -0.30 29.73 13.44
C ARG A 23 0.11 28.31 13.10
N SER A 24 1.42 28.08 12.96
CA SER A 24 1.97 26.73 12.93
C SER A 24 2.01 26.18 14.35
N LEU A 25 1.26 25.11 14.61
CA LEU A 25 1.43 24.29 15.81
C LEU A 25 2.22 23.05 15.40
N TRP A 26 3.22 22.69 16.19
CA TRP A 26 4.07 21.53 15.94
C TRP A 26 3.24 20.23 15.89
N GLY A 27 3.15 19.62 14.69
CA GLY A 27 2.39 18.38 14.40
C GLY A 27 2.03 18.30 12.91
N PRO A 28 1.48 17.17 12.40
CA PRO A 28 1.15 16.96 10.97
C PRO A 28 -0.13 17.67 10.52
N PHE A 29 -0.57 18.72 11.24
CA PHE A 29 -1.81 19.43 10.99
C PHE A 29 -1.50 20.89 10.76
N CYS A 30 -1.84 21.40 9.57
CA CYS A 30 -1.84 22.84 9.31
C CYS A 30 -3.22 23.38 9.68
N VAL A 31 -3.27 24.25 10.69
CA VAL A 31 -4.50 24.85 11.19
C VAL A 31 -4.63 26.25 10.59
N ARG A 32 -5.66 26.47 9.76
CA ARG A 32 -6.09 27.83 9.39
C ARG A 32 -7.35 28.17 10.18
N SER A 33 -7.29 29.24 10.95
CA SER A 33 -8.48 29.88 11.51
C SER A 33 -9.03 30.88 10.49
N LEU A 34 -10.30 30.73 10.11
CA LEU A 34 -11.05 31.83 9.52
C LEU A 34 -11.92 32.44 10.62
N ASP A 35 -11.69 33.73 10.90
CA ASP A 35 -12.59 34.51 11.72
C ASP A 35 -13.72 35.02 10.81
N ILE A 36 -14.95 34.56 11.07
CA ILE A 36 -16.15 35.00 10.35
C ILE A 36 -17.06 35.69 11.36
N GLU A 37 -17.27 37.00 11.23
CA GLU A 37 -18.20 37.75 12.07
C GLU A 37 -19.65 37.53 11.61
N TRP A 38 -20.47 36.90 12.45
CA TRP A 38 -21.92 36.80 12.28
C TRP A 38 -22.62 37.49 13.46
N GLY A 39 -23.04 38.75 13.30
CA GLY A 39 -23.78 39.47 14.34
C GLY A 39 -23.05 39.57 15.69
N GLN A 40 -23.80 39.77 16.79
CA GLN A 40 -23.28 39.96 18.16
C GLN A 40 -22.76 38.66 18.82
N GLY A 41 -21.87 37.93 18.15
CA GLY A 41 -21.18 36.78 18.75
C GLY A 41 -19.99 36.31 17.92
N HIS A 42 -18.83 36.16 18.56
CA HIS A 42 -17.66 35.56 17.95
C HIS A 42 -17.76 34.03 17.96
N ARG A 43 -17.66 33.38 16.80
CA ARG A 43 -17.43 31.93 16.69
C ARG A 43 -16.24 31.68 15.78
N GLN A 44 -15.22 31.01 16.30
CA GLN A 44 -14.03 30.62 15.55
C GLN A 44 -14.32 29.37 14.74
N LEU A 45 -14.20 29.43 13.41
CA LEU A 45 -14.28 28.25 12.55
C LEU A 45 -12.86 27.72 12.35
N LEU A 46 -12.56 26.58 12.96
CA LEU A 46 -11.29 25.89 12.82
C LEU A 46 -11.33 24.99 11.58
N ILE A 47 -10.66 25.39 10.50
CA ILE A 47 -10.47 24.50 9.34
C ILE A 47 -9.16 23.75 9.58
N ILE A 48 -9.28 22.51 10.05
CA ILE A 48 -8.15 21.58 10.11
C ILE A 48 -7.97 21.04 8.70
N MET A 49 -7.02 21.59 7.95
CA MET A 49 -6.56 20.94 6.72
C MET A 49 -5.60 19.83 7.14
N ALA A 50 -6.03 18.57 7.02
CA ALA A 50 -5.14 17.42 7.14
C ALA A 50 -4.00 17.62 6.14
N SER A 51 -2.77 17.79 6.64
CA SER A 51 -1.68 18.20 5.77
C SER A 51 -1.24 17.00 4.92
N LYS A 52 -1.25 17.16 3.60
CA LYS A 52 -0.63 16.21 2.64
C LYS A 52 0.92 16.21 2.75
N GLU A 53 1.49 16.80 3.80
CA GLU A 53 2.92 17.16 3.87
C GLU A 53 3.83 15.92 3.88
N GLY A 54 3.37 14.80 4.44
CA GLY A 54 4.18 13.57 4.51
C GLY A 54 4.44 12.91 3.15
N MET A 55 3.49 12.98 2.21
CA MET A 55 3.65 12.35 0.89
C MET A 55 4.42 13.21 -0.11
N GLN A 56 4.53 14.53 0.12
CA GLN A 56 5.18 15.42 -0.84
C GLN A 56 6.63 15.01 -1.16
N ARG A 57 7.37 14.48 -0.18
CA ARG A 57 8.74 13.98 -0.36
C ARG A 57 8.86 12.78 -1.31
N TRP A 58 7.74 12.10 -1.59
CA TRP A 58 7.67 10.96 -2.50
C TRP A 58 7.23 11.35 -3.92
N THR A 59 6.79 12.59 -4.13
CA THR A 59 6.41 13.09 -5.46
C THR A 59 7.54 12.89 -6.46
N GLY A 60 7.24 12.32 -7.63
CA GLY A 60 8.20 12.02 -8.68
C GLY A 60 9.14 10.83 -8.41
N ARG A 61 9.12 10.26 -7.20
CA ARG A 61 9.90 9.07 -6.83
C ARG A 61 9.23 7.79 -7.33
N VAL A 62 10.02 6.72 -7.44
CA VAL A 62 9.58 5.46 -8.06
C VAL A 62 9.08 4.48 -7.00
N ALA A 63 7.85 4.02 -7.14
CA ALA A 63 7.30 2.92 -6.33
C ALA A 63 7.10 1.67 -7.19
N LEU A 64 7.65 0.52 -6.78
CA LEU A 64 7.26 -0.78 -7.30
C LEU A 64 6.12 -1.34 -6.45
N VAL A 65 5.03 -1.79 -7.08
CA VAL A 65 3.93 -2.50 -6.42
C VAL A 65 3.73 -3.86 -7.08
N THR A 66 4.00 -4.92 -6.33
CA THR A 66 3.78 -6.30 -6.80
C THR A 66 2.32 -6.72 -6.60
N GLY A 67 1.77 -7.49 -7.54
CA GLY A 67 0.36 -7.90 -7.50
C GLY A 67 -0.60 -6.73 -7.70
N ALA A 68 -0.22 -5.75 -8.52
CA ALA A 68 -0.98 -4.51 -8.73
C ALA A 68 -2.24 -4.67 -9.61
N SER A 69 -2.52 -5.88 -10.11
CA SER A 69 -3.66 -6.15 -10.99
C SER A 69 -5.01 -6.30 -10.29
N SER A 70 -5.03 -6.41 -8.95
CA SER A 70 -6.27 -6.59 -8.18
C SER A 70 -6.08 -6.30 -6.69
N GLY A 71 -7.18 -6.09 -5.97
CA GLY A 71 -7.21 -6.05 -4.50
C GLY A 71 -6.27 -4.99 -3.92
N ILE A 72 -5.60 -5.32 -2.81
CA ILE A 72 -4.75 -4.40 -2.04
C ILE A 72 -3.67 -3.75 -2.92
N GLY A 73 -3.02 -4.53 -3.79
CA GLY A 73 -1.96 -4.04 -4.67
C GLY A 73 -2.48 -3.00 -5.67
N GLN A 74 -3.65 -3.23 -6.25
CA GLN A 74 -4.29 -2.30 -7.17
C GLN A 74 -4.67 -0.99 -6.46
N ALA A 75 -5.34 -1.08 -5.31
CA ALA A 75 -5.72 0.09 -4.51
C ALA A 75 -4.47 0.90 -4.10
N THR A 76 -3.41 0.21 -3.67
CA THR A 76 -2.14 0.85 -3.29
C THR A 76 -1.48 1.53 -4.49
N ALA A 77 -1.43 0.89 -5.65
CA ALA A 77 -0.85 1.48 -6.86
C ALA A 77 -1.58 2.76 -7.28
N ARG A 78 -2.93 2.74 -7.28
CA ARG A 78 -3.76 3.92 -7.56
C ARG A 78 -3.52 5.03 -6.53
N ALA A 79 -3.47 4.69 -5.26
CA ALA A 79 -3.27 5.64 -4.17
C ALA A 79 -1.91 6.35 -4.27
N LEU A 80 -0.84 5.63 -4.58
CA LEU A 80 0.51 6.22 -4.75
C LEU A 80 0.60 7.13 -5.98
N ALA A 81 -0.01 6.73 -7.10
CA ALA A 81 -0.05 7.57 -8.30
C ALA A 81 -0.83 8.88 -8.05
N ARG A 82 -1.97 8.80 -7.33
CA ARG A 82 -2.71 10.00 -6.87
C ARG A 82 -1.89 10.90 -5.95
N HIS A 83 -0.92 10.35 -5.24
CA HIS A 83 0.01 11.11 -4.40
C HIS A 83 1.30 11.51 -5.12
N GLY A 84 1.32 11.50 -6.45
CA GLY A 84 2.41 12.07 -7.25
C GLY A 84 3.58 11.15 -7.53
N MET A 85 3.51 9.87 -7.14
CA MET A 85 4.59 8.92 -7.40
C MET A 85 4.57 8.39 -8.84
N ARG A 86 5.73 7.97 -9.35
CA ARG A 86 5.84 7.14 -10.55
C ARG A 86 5.75 5.68 -10.13
N VAL A 87 4.59 5.07 -10.36
CA VAL A 87 4.29 3.72 -9.89
C VAL A 87 4.54 2.71 -11.01
N VAL A 88 5.31 1.68 -10.72
CA VAL A 88 5.46 0.50 -11.54
C VAL A 88 4.65 -0.62 -10.91
N GLY A 89 3.53 -0.98 -11.51
CA GLY A 89 2.71 -2.11 -11.09
C GLY A 89 3.12 -3.37 -11.84
N CYS A 90 3.37 -4.48 -11.12
CA CYS A 90 3.65 -5.76 -11.75
C CYS A 90 2.64 -6.84 -11.40
N ALA A 91 2.33 -7.68 -12.39
CA ALA A 91 1.49 -8.87 -12.27
C ALA A 91 1.66 -9.76 -13.51
N ARG A 92 1.08 -10.97 -13.46
CA ARG A 92 1.01 -11.87 -14.62
C ARG A 92 0.02 -11.36 -15.69
N ASN A 93 -1.11 -10.81 -15.23
CA ASN A 93 -2.10 -10.15 -16.08
C ASN A 93 -1.98 -8.63 -15.89
N ILE A 94 -1.51 -7.93 -16.92
CA ILE A 94 -1.25 -6.49 -16.87
C ILE A 94 -2.44 -5.63 -17.28
N LYS A 95 -3.46 -6.21 -17.93
CA LYS A 95 -4.61 -5.45 -18.45
C LYS A 95 -5.29 -4.56 -17.40
N PRO A 96 -5.56 -5.04 -16.16
CA PRO A 96 -6.14 -4.17 -15.13
C PRO A 96 -5.24 -2.99 -14.72
N ILE A 97 -3.91 -3.18 -14.80
CA ILE A 97 -2.93 -2.13 -14.48
C ILE A 97 -2.89 -1.08 -15.60
N GLU A 98 -2.98 -1.52 -16.86
CA GLU A 98 -3.05 -0.64 -18.03
C GLU A 98 -4.36 0.18 -18.05
N ASP A 99 -5.48 -0.44 -17.71
CA ASP A 99 -6.77 0.25 -17.59
C ASP A 99 -6.75 1.31 -16.49
N ASP A 100 -6.12 0.99 -15.36
CA ASP A 100 -5.92 1.96 -14.29
C ASP A 100 -4.96 3.08 -14.68
N ALA A 101 -3.90 2.77 -15.43
CA ALA A 101 -2.99 3.78 -15.95
C ALA A 101 -3.71 4.76 -16.88
N GLN A 102 -4.57 4.25 -17.77
CA GLN A 102 -5.38 5.09 -18.66
C GLN A 102 -6.36 5.95 -17.86
N MET A 103 -7.11 5.37 -16.92
CA MET A 103 -8.04 6.09 -16.05
C MET A 103 -7.33 7.20 -15.28
N LEU A 104 -6.19 6.89 -14.65
CA LEU A 104 -5.41 7.86 -13.88
C LEU A 104 -4.83 8.97 -14.75
N SER A 105 -4.41 8.67 -15.98
CA SER A 105 -3.88 9.68 -16.92
C SER A 105 -4.95 10.67 -17.41
N GLY A 106 -6.22 10.25 -17.43
CA GLY A 106 -7.35 11.11 -17.80
C GLY A 106 -7.88 11.99 -16.66
N ASP A 107 -7.45 11.73 -15.42
CA ASP A 107 -7.84 12.49 -14.23
C ASP A 107 -6.82 13.60 -13.96
N SER A 108 -7.22 14.85 -14.23
CA SER A 108 -6.35 16.03 -14.06
C SER A 108 -5.93 16.30 -12.61
N THR A 109 -6.52 15.62 -11.63
CA THR A 109 -6.14 15.71 -10.22
C THR A 109 -4.96 14.80 -9.87
N VAL A 110 -4.62 13.84 -10.74
CA VAL A 110 -3.52 12.90 -10.55
C VAL A 110 -2.22 13.52 -11.07
N THR A 111 -1.22 13.63 -10.21
CA THR A 111 0.10 14.19 -10.55
C THR A 111 1.18 13.13 -10.75
N GLY A 112 0.90 11.87 -10.41
CA GLY A 112 1.80 10.73 -10.61
C GLY A 112 1.52 10.00 -11.92
N SER A 113 2.04 8.79 -12.04
CA SER A 113 1.78 7.91 -13.17
C SER A 113 1.80 6.44 -12.75
N LEU A 114 1.13 5.58 -13.52
CA LEU A 114 1.14 4.13 -13.33
C LEU A 114 1.64 3.46 -14.61
N HIS A 115 2.58 2.53 -14.47
CA HIS A 115 3.21 1.81 -15.56
C HIS A 115 3.10 0.31 -15.30
N ALA A 116 2.70 -0.46 -16.30
CA ALA A 116 2.56 -1.91 -16.15
C ALA A 116 3.84 -2.65 -16.58
N ILE A 117 4.28 -3.62 -15.78
CA ILE A 117 5.29 -4.61 -16.16
C ILE A 117 4.74 -6.01 -15.92
N LYS A 118 4.73 -6.83 -16.97
CA LYS A 118 4.40 -8.25 -16.84
C LYS A 118 5.55 -8.95 -16.12
N CYS A 119 5.24 -9.66 -15.04
CA CYS A 119 6.21 -10.45 -14.29
C CYS A 119 5.51 -11.61 -13.59
N ASN A 120 6.04 -12.82 -13.78
CA ASN A 120 5.71 -13.98 -12.98
C ASN A 120 6.69 -14.08 -11.80
N LEU A 121 6.19 -13.72 -10.61
CA LEU A 121 6.99 -13.71 -9.38
C LEU A 121 7.43 -15.09 -8.90
N MET A 122 7.00 -16.19 -9.53
CA MET A 122 7.55 -17.52 -9.30
C MET A 122 8.87 -17.76 -10.04
N GLN A 123 9.32 -16.82 -10.89
CA GLN A 123 10.51 -16.96 -11.74
C GLN A 123 11.51 -15.86 -11.38
N GLU A 124 12.67 -16.22 -10.83
CA GLU A 124 13.67 -15.24 -10.37
C GLU A 124 14.21 -14.39 -11.53
N ASP A 125 14.46 -14.99 -12.69
CA ASP A 125 14.90 -14.31 -13.90
C ASP A 125 13.92 -13.24 -14.37
N GLU A 126 12.59 -13.48 -14.27
CA GLU A 126 11.58 -12.45 -14.56
C GLU A 126 11.60 -11.31 -13.52
N ILE A 127 11.88 -11.60 -12.24
CA ILE A 127 12.05 -10.57 -11.20
C ILE A 127 13.27 -9.71 -11.52
N LEU A 128 14.41 -10.33 -11.83
CA LEU A 128 15.65 -9.63 -12.17
C LEU A 128 15.46 -8.77 -13.43
N ALA A 129 14.79 -9.29 -14.46
CA ALA A 129 14.46 -8.55 -15.67
C ALA A 129 13.54 -7.35 -15.39
N MET A 130 12.54 -7.51 -14.52
CA MET A 130 11.68 -6.42 -14.07
C MET A 130 12.50 -5.30 -13.40
N PHE A 131 13.37 -5.64 -12.44
CA PHE A 131 14.22 -4.65 -11.78
C PHE A 131 15.19 -3.96 -12.75
N ALA A 132 15.79 -4.72 -13.68
CA ALA A 132 16.63 -4.14 -14.72
C ALA A 132 15.88 -3.11 -15.58
N LYS A 133 14.67 -3.46 -16.04
CA LYS A 133 13.79 -2.54 -16.79
C LYS A 133 13.42 -1.31 -15.98
N ILE A 134 13.15 -1.47 -14.67
CA ILE A 134 12.85 -0.33 -13.79
C ILE A 134 14.05 0.62 -13.69
N ARG A 135 15.25 0.08 -13.54
CA ARG A 135 16.47 0.89 -13.49
C ARG A 135 16.69 1.66 -14.79
N GLU A 136 16.56 0.99 -15.92
CA GLU A 136 16.72 1.59 -17.26
C GLU A 136 15.69 2.69 -17.53
N THR A 137 14.42 2.44 -17.22
CA THR A 137 13.32 3.33 -17.60
C THR A 137 13.07 4.45 -16.59
N PHE A 138 13.24 4.16 -15.30
CA PHE A 138 12.80 5.05 -14.21
C PHE A 138 13.93 5.53 -13.30
N GLY A 139 15.16 5.01 -13.46
CA GLY A 139 16.31 5.34 -12.62
C GLY A 139 16.40 4.54 -11.31
N GLY A 140 15.54 3.52 -11.15
CA GLY A 140 15.53 2.61 -9.99
C GLY A 140 14.50 2.95 -8.92
N VAL A 141 14.19 1.98 -8.06
CA VAL A 141 13.11 2.08 -7.06
C VAL A 141 13.47 2.93 -5.84
N ASP A 142 12.50 3.64 -5.28
CA ASP A 142 12.57 4.37 -4.00
C ASP A 142 11.68 3.75 -2.93
N VAL A 143 10.56 3.18 -3.38
CA VAL A 143 9.61 2.43 -2.56
C VAL A 143 9.39 1.07 -3.21
N CYS A 144 9.45 -0.01 -2.44
CA CYS A 144 9.09 -1.35 -2.91
C CYS A 144 7.99 -1.93 -2.03
N ILE A 145 6.84 -2.21 -2.64
CA ILE A 145 5.67 -2.82 -2.01
C ILE A 145 5.56 -4.27 -2.49
N SER A 146 6.04 -5.16 -1.62
CA SER A 146 5.92 -6.61 -1.76
C SER A 146 4.53 -7.05 -1.26
N ASN A 147 3.52 -6.85 -2.11
CA ASN A 147 2.13 -7.15 -1.83
C ASN A 147 1.65 -8.47 -2.44
N ALA A 148 2.23 -8.90 -3.56
CA ALA A 148 1.77 -10.12 -4.23
C ALA A 148 1.79 -11.32 -3.28
N GLY A 149 0.68 -12.03 -3.25
CA GLY A 149 0.55 -13.24 -2.46
C GLY A 149 -0.78 -13.92 -2.74
N PHE A 150 -0.84 -15.21 -2.46
CA PHE A 150 -2.07 -15.96 -2.58
C PHE A 150 -2.14 -17.07 -1.54
N SER A 151 -3.35 -17.57 -1.34
CA SER A 151 -3.60 -18.86 -0.72
C SER A 151 -4.26 -19.73 -1.78
N ASP A 152 -4.02 -21.04 -1.75
CA ASP A 152 -4.82 -21.95 -2.58
C ASP A 152 -6.24 -21.97 -1.98
N SER A 153 -7.13 -21.18 -2.57
CA SER A 153 -8.49 -20.91 -2.09
C SER A 153 -9.55 -21.51 -3.01
N GLY A 154 -9.23 -22.61 -3.71
CA GLY A 154 -10.16 -23.31 -4.60
C GLY A 154 -11.50 -23.70 -3.94
N SER A 155 -11.55 -23.80 -2.62
CA SER A 155 -12.79 -23.80 -1.83
C SER A 155 -12.48 -23.42 -0.37
N LEU A 156 -13.42 -22.80 0.35
CA LEU A 156 -13.35 -22.68 1.82
C LEU A 156 -13.27 -24.07 2.50
N SER A 157 -13.67 -25.12 1.78
CA SER A 157 -13.55 -26.52 2.19
C SER A 157 -12.23 -27.20 1.78
N SER A 158 -11.46 -26.64 0.84
CA SER A 158 -10.15 -27.18 0.45
C SER A 158 -9.09 -26.74 1.45
N GLN A 159 -9.24 -27.20 2.70
CA GLN A 159 -8.20 -27.08 3.70
C GLN A 159 -7.04 -27.94 3.22
N LEU A 160 -5.99 -27.33 2.64
CA LEU A 160 -4.68 -27.98 2.63
C LEU A 160 -4.24 -28.09 4.08
N THR A 161 -4.65 -29.17 4.73
CA THR A 161 -3.98 -29.63 5.93
C THR A 161 -2.58 -30.07 5.52
N VAL A 162 -1.63 -29.98 6.44
CA VAL A 162 -0.29 -30.52 6.20
C VAL A 162 -0.34 -32.04 5.95
N LEU A 163 -1.34 -32.72 6.53
CA LEU A 163 -1.49 -34.17 6.42
C LEU A 163 -1.96 -34.65 5.04
N ASN A 164 -2.59 -33.78 4.24
CA ASN A 164 -3.26 -34.16 2.99
C ASN A 164 -2.88 -33.25 1.81
N GLY A 165 -1.99 -32.29 2.02
CA GLY A 165 -1.72 -31.24 1.06
C GLY A 165 -0.78 -31.66 -0.07
N ASP A 166 -0.75 -30.84 -1.10
CA ASP A 166 0.04 -31.05 -2.31
C ASP A 166 1.31 -30.20 -2.24
N ALA A 167 2.47 -30.88 -2.30
CA ALA A 167 3.77 -30.23 -2.27
C ALA A 167 3.98 -29.25 -3.43
N ALA A 168 3.41 -29.49 -4.62
CA ALA A 168 3.53 -28.57 -5.74
C ALA A 168 2.80 -27.24 -5.46
N LYS A 169 1.62 -27.31 -4.84
CA LYS A 169 0.86 -26.14 -4.41
C LYS A 169 1.58 -25.38 -3.30
N TRP A 170 2.15 -26.10 -2.34
CA TRP A 170 2.99 -25.52 -1.28
C TRP A 170 4.19 -24.77 -1.84
N ARG A 171 4.92 -25.35 -2.80
CA ARG A 171 6.03 -24.65 -3.48
C ARG A 171 5.55 -23.35 -4.11
N GLY A 172 4.47 -23.37 -4.91
CA GLY A 172 3.95 -22.15 -5.52
C GLY A 172 3.55 -21.06 -4.51
N ILE A 173 2.92 -21.44 -3.38
CA ILE A 173 2.58 -20.50 -2.31
C ILE A 173 3.85 -19.93 -1.67
N PHE A 174 4.85 -20.77 -1.39
CA PHE A 174 6.11 -20.35 -0.79
C PHE A 174 6.91 -19.44 -1.74
N ASP A 175 6.99 -19.80 -3.01
CA ASP A 175 7.72 -19.07 -4.04
C ASP A 175 7.23 -17.63 -4.16
N VAL A 176 5.90 -17.41 -4.13
CA VAL A 176 5.34 -16.04 -4.20
C VAL A 176 5.33 -15.36 -2.83
N ASN A 177 4.83 -16.03 -1.79
CA ASN A 177 4.60 -15.37 -0.50
C ASN A 177 5.88 -15.11 0.29
N VAL A 178 6.96 -15.86 0.04
CA VAL A 178 8.22 -15.77 0.81
C VAL A 178 9.40 -15.44 -0.11
N LEU A 179 9.70 -16.30 -1.09
CA LEU A 179 10.91 -16.15 -1.91
C LEU A 179 10.86 -14.88 -2.75
N ALA A 180 9.76 -14.62 -3.46
CA ALA A 180 9.61 -13.41 -4.27
C ALA A 180 9.64 -12.14 -3.43
N VAL A 181 9.15 -12.17 -2.18
CA VAL A 181 9.26 -11.05 -1.24
C VAL A 181 10.73 -10.78 -0.92
N ALA A 182 11.50 -11.83 -0.58
CA ALA A 182 12.92 -11.71 -0.29
C ALA A 182 13.71 -11.17 -1.51
N LEU A 183 13.43 -11.70 -2.71
CA LEU A 183 14.06 -11.26 -3.96
C LEU A 183 13.71 -9.79 -4.28
N CYS A 184 12.44 -9.41 -4.18
CA CYS A 184 12.03 -8.02 -4.40
C CYS A 184 12.69 -7.07 -3.40
N CYS A 185 12.75 -7.42 -2.11
CA CYS A 185 13.44 -6.61 -1.12
C CYS A 185 14.94 -6.51 -1.37
N ARG A 186 15.60 -7.62 -1.73
CA ARG A 186 17.03 -7.65 -2.08
C ARG A 186 17.35 -6.72 -3.23
N GLU A 187 16.65 -6.86 -4.36
CA GLU A 187 16.89 -6.04 -5.55
C GLU A 187 16.51 -4.58 -5.33
N ALA A 188 15.45 -4.31 -4.56
CA ALA A 188 15.07 -2.96 -4.20
C ALA A 188 16.13 -2.26 -3.35
N VAL A 189 16.64 -2.91 -2.30
CA VAL A 189 17.74 -2.38 -1.46
C VAL A 189 18.97 -2.15 -2.31
N ARG A 190 19.33 -3.09 -3.18
CA ARG A 190 20.47 -2.94 -4.08
C ARG A 190 20.34 -1.70 -4.97
N GLN A 191 19.18 -1.48 -5.60
CA GLN A 191 18.98 -0.27 -6.42
C GLN A 191 18.99 1.02 -5.60
N MET A 192 18.42 1.00 -4.38
CA MET A 192 18.48 2.13 -3.47
C MET A 192 19.91 2.47 -3.06
N GLU A 193 20.72 1.46 -2.74
CA GLU A 193 22.15 1.62 -2.40
C GLU A 193 22.96 2.11 -3.61
N GLU A 194 22.79 1.51 -4.79
CA GLU A 194 23.50 1.87 -6.03
C GLU A 194 23.28 3.33 -6.43
N LYS A 195 22.08 3.88 -6.19
CA LYS A 195 21.77 5.29 -6.49
C LYS A 195 21.99 6.25 -5.32
N GLY A 196 22.51 5.76 -4.18
CA GLY A 196 22.79 6.58 -3.00
C GLY A 196 21.55 7.07 -2.24
N ALA A 197 20.43 6.34 -2.29
CA ALA A 197 19.22 6.72 -1.58
C ALA A 197 19.40 6.58 -0.06
N THR A 198 19.05 7.63 0.67
CA THR A 198 19.19 7.70 2.14
C THR A 198 17.87 7.56 2.89
N ASP A 199 16.75 7.31 2.21
CA ASP A 199 15.42 7.31 2.83
C ASP A 199 14.43 6.37 2.13
N GLY A 200 14.95 5.35 1.44
CA GLY A 200 14.14 4.35 0.74
C GLY A 200 13.22 3.57 1.69
N GLN A 201 12.12 3.05 1.17
CA GLN A 201 11.13 2.31 1.96
C GLN A 201 10.79 0.96 1.32
N LEU A 202 10.85 -0.08 2.12
CA LEU A 202 10.23 -1.37 1.85
C LEU A 202 8.92 -1.49 2.63
N LEU A 203 7.88 -2.00 1.99
CA LEU A 203 6.59 -2.32 2.61
C LEU A 203 6.18 -3.72 2.17
N VAL A 204 5.76 -4.54 3.13
CA VAL A 204 5.37 -5.94 2.87
C VAL A 204 3.94 -6.17 3.33
N THR A 205 3.11 -6.75 2.47
CA THR A 205 1.76 -7.18 2.86
C THR A 205 1.85 -8.54 3.56
N ASN A 206 1.86 -8.52 4.89
CA ASN A 206 1.74 -9.72 5.71
C ASN A 206 0.26 -10.08 5.91
N SER A 207 -0.12 -10.57 7.09
CA SER A 207 -1.47 -10.98 7.46
C SER A 207 -1.54 -11.16 8.96
N MET A 208 -2.73 -11.04 9.54
CA MET A 208 -2.98 -11.54 10.88
C MET A 208 -2.61 -13.03 11.05
N SER A 209 -2.58 -13.80 9.96
CA SER A 209 -2.11 -15.20 9.95
C SER A 209 -0.61 -15.35 10.18
N GLY A 210 0.17 -14.27 10.07
CA GLY A 210 1.61 -14.24 10.38
C GLY A 210 1.92 -14.02 11.87
N HIS A 211 0.87 -13.85 12.68
CA HIS A 211 0.97 -13.56 14.12
C HIS A 211 0.21 -14.56 15.00
N ARG A 212 -0.64 -15.38 14.39
CA ARG A 212 -1.49 -16.35 15.08
C ARG A 212 -2.03 -17.39 14.10
N LEU A 213 -2.45 -18.51 14.66
CA LEU A 213 -3.16 -19.57 13.95
C LEU A 213 -4.64 -19.50 14.34
N THR A 214 -5.52 -19.69 13.36
CA THR A 214 -6.97 -19.79 13.59
C THR A 214 -7.47 -21.12 13.03
N PRO A 215 -8.54 -21.73 13.59
CA PRO A 215 -9.01 -23.04 13.14
C PRO A 215 -9.41 -23.11 11.67
N LYS A 216 -9.68 -21.96 11.04
CA LYS A 216 -10.14 -21.84 9.65
C LYS A 216 -9.07 -21.37 8.68
N VAL A 217 -7.84 -21.10 9.13
CA VAL A 217 -6.77 -20.63 8.23
C VAL A 217 -6.15 -21.80 7.48
N ASN A 218 -5.81 -21.59 6.21
CA ASN A 218 -4.90 -22.49 5.49
C ASN A 218 -3.55 -22.49 6.22
N LEU A 219 -3.18 -23.61 6.84
CA LEU A 219 -2.00 -23.72 7.69
C LEU A 219 -0.71 -23.39 6.94
N PHE A 220 -0.59 -23.84 5.68
CA PHE A 220 0.59 -23.54 4.88
C PHE A 220 0.70 -22.05 4.54
N HIS A 221 -0.42 -21.39 4.24
CA HIS A 221 -0.44 -19.93 4.10
C HIS A 221 0.00 -19.24 5.41
N ALA A 222 -0.49 -19.66 6.57
CA ALA A 222 -0.07 -19.10 7.86
C ALA A 222 1.43 -19.30 8.12
N ILE A 223 2.00 -20.45 7.76
CA ILE A 223 3.46 -20.70 7.80
C ILE A 223 4.20 -19.67 6.95
N THR A 224 3.76 -19.43 5.70
CA THR A 224 4.41 -18.43 4.85
C THR A 224 4.33 -17.02 5.43
N LYS A 225 3.24 -16.66 6.09
CA LYS A 225 3.07 -15.35 6.71
C LYS A 225 3.90 -15.18 7.98
N HIS A 226 4.10 -16.24 8.77
CA HIS A 226 5.09 -16.22 9.86
C HIS A 226 6.52 -16.10 9.32
N ALA A 227 6.85 -16.78 8.22
CA ALA A 227 8.15 -16.65 7.57
C ALA A 227 8.39 -15.22 7.08
N VAL A 228 7.36 -14.55 6.53
CA VAL A 228 7.42 -13.12 6.17
C VAL A 228 7.71 -12.23 7.39
N SER A 229 7.08 -12.48 8.55
CA SER A 229 7.36 -11.72 9.77
C SER A 229 8.84 -11.80 10.16
N VAL A 230 9.42 -12.99 10.09
CA VAL A 230 10.85 -13.22 10.37
C VAL A 230 11.74 -12.54 9.31
N LEU A 231 11.38 -12.66 8.04
CA LEU A 231 12.11 -12.04 6.92
C LEU A 231 12.17 -10.51 7.07
N VAL A 232 11.04 -9.87 7.40
CA VAL A 232 10.95 -8.42 7.60
C VAL A 232 11.87 -7.96 8.73
N GLU A 233 11.83 -8.66 9.88
CA GLU A 233 12.71 -8.33 11.01
C GLU A 233 14.19 -8.60 10.69
N GLY A 234 14.49 -9.68 9.96
CA GLY A 234 15.84 -9.99 9.48
C GLY A 234 16.41 -8.87 8.60
N ILE A 235 15.68 -8.47 7.56
CA ILE A 235 16.09 -7.38 6.65
C ILE A 235 16.26 -6.08 7.43
N ARG A 236 15.36 -5.78 8.38
CA ARG A 236 15.48 -4.58 9.23
C ARG A 236 16.82 -4.58 9.96
N ARG A 237 17.22 -5.71 10.56
CA ARG A 237 18.49 -5.86 11.29
C ARG A 237 19.70 -5.72 10.36
N GLU A 238 19.69 -6.38 9.21
CA GLU A 238 20.75 -6.25 8.21
C GLU A 238 20.95 -4.80 7.75
N LEU A 239 19.86 -4.05 7.52
CA LEU A 239 19.91 -2.63 7.19
C LEU A 239 20.51 -1.78 8.33
N ARG A 240 20.26 -2.15 9.61
CA ARG A 240 20.87 -1.48 10.76
C ARG A 240 22.36 -1.77 10.89
N GLU A 241 22.77 -3.02 10.67
CA GLU A 241 24.18 -3.41 10.69
C GLU A 241 24.99 -2.67 9.62
N LYS A 242 24.39 -2.45 8.44
CA LYS A 242 24.93 -1.62 7.37
C LYS A 242 24.90 -0.11 7.62
N LYS A 243 24.30 0.36 8.73
CA LYS A 243 24.03 1.79 9.00
C LYS A 243 23.24 2.49 7.88
N SER A 244 22.46 1.74 7.11
CA SER A 244 21.60 2.28 6.05
C SER A 244 20.48 3.13 6.65
N HIS A 245 19.88 4.08 5.95
CA HIS A 245 18.65 4.75 6.41
C HIS A 245 17.40 4.25 5.67
N ILE A 246 17.53 3.19 4.87
CA ILE A 246 16.40 2.47 4.30
C ILE A 246 15.58 1.84 5.42
N ARG A 247 14.26 1.97 5.32
CA ARG A 247 13.29 1.48 6.29
C ARG A 247 12.52 0.30 5.71
N ILE A 248 12.08 -0.60 6.56
CA ILE A 248 11.16 -1.68 6.21
C ILE A 248 10.03 -1.73 7.23
N ALA A 249 8.81 -1.94 6.73
CA ALA A 249 7.63 -2.19 7.55
C ALA A 249 6.78 -3.30 6.92
N GLN A 250 5.91 -3.90 7.72
CA GLN A 250 4.86 -4.76 7.22
C GLN A 250 3.48 -4.24 7.63
N ILE A 251 2.46 -4.55 6.84
CA ILE A 251 1.06 -4.38 7.22
C ILE A 251 0.47 -5.76 7.36
N SER A 252 -0.28 -5.98 8.44
CA SER A 252 -0.81 -7.29 8.82
C SER A 252 -2.34 -7.25 8.89
N PRO A 253 -3.04 -7.30 7.74
CA PRO A 253 -4.50 -7.24 7.70
C PRO A 253 -5.18 -8.51 8.21
N GLY A 254 -6.36 -8.33 8.78
CA GLY A 254 -7.37 -9.35 8.98
C GLY A 254 -8.10 -9.69 7.68
N ILE A 255 -9.42 -9.86 7.77
CA ILE A 255 -10.26 -10.16 6.61
C ILE A 255 -10.40 -8.90 5.75
N VAL A 256 -9.93 -9.00 4.50
CA VAL A 256 -10.08 -7.96 3.48
C VAL A 256 -10.95 -8.52 2.35
N ASP A 257 -11.94 -7.76 1.91
CA ASP A 257 -12.72 -8.09 0.72
C ASP A 257 -11.99 -7.62 -0.53
N THR A 258 -11.20 -8.51 -1.12
CA THR A 258 -10.46 -8.24 -2.36
C THR A 258 -11.22 -8.66 -3.61
N ARG A 259 -12.51 -8.95 -3.50
CA ARG A 259 -13.32 -9.35 -4.66
C ARG A 259 -13.46 -8.17 -5.61
N SER A 260 -13.33 -8.44 -6.91
CA SER A 260 -13.63 -7.43 -7.92
C SER A 260 -15.15 -7.25 -7.99
N GLN A 261 -15.62 -6.00 -7.91
CA GLN A 261 -17.05 -5.68 -8.01
C GLN A 261 -17.65 -6.14 -9.33
N GLU A 262 -16.91 -5.99 -10.43
CA GLU A 262 -17.30 -6.50 -11.76
C GLU A 262 -17.47 -8.03 -11.74
N ARG A 263 -16.50 -8.75 -11.16
CA ARG A 263 -16.57 -10.22 -11.04
C ARG A 263 -17.68 -10.68 -10.11
N MET A 264 -17.98 -9.90 -9.07
CA MET A 264 -19.10 -10.16 -8.17
C MET A 264 -20.43 -10.00 -8.89
N GLN A 265 -20.60 -8.93 -9.69
CA GLN A 265 -21.79 -8.72 -10.53
C GLN A 265 -21.93 -9.81 -11.61
N ALA A 266 -20.81 -10.30 -12.15
CA ALA A 266 -20.78 -11.40 -13.11
C ALA A 266 -20.97 -12.80 -12.49
N GLY A 267 -21.23 -12.90 -11.17
CA GLY A 267 -21.46 -14.18 -10.49
C GLY A 267 -20.24 -15.10 -10.43
N PHE A 268 -19.02 -14.56 -10.55
CA PHE A 268 -17.78 -15.34 -10.63
C PHE A 268 -17.38 -16.01 -9.31
N TYR A 269 -17.87 -15.51 -8.18
CA TYR A 269 -17.51 -16.03 -6.85
C TYR A 269 -18.53 -17.08 -6.37
N PRO A 270 -18.07 -18.22 -5.82
CA PRO A 270 -18.94 -19.22 -5.21
C PRO A 270 -19.86 -18.62 -4.14
N GLU A 271 -21.07 -19.16 -4.00
CA GLU A 271 -22.06 -18.67 -3.03
C GLU A 271 -21.52 -18.67 -1.60
N GLU A 272 -20.74 -19.67 -1.21
CA GLU A 272 -20.09 -19.77 0.10
C GLU A 272 -19.16 -18.58 0.39
N VAL A 273 -18.41 -18.12 -0.62
CA VAL A 273 -17.54 -16.94 -0.50
C VAL A 273 -18.39 -15.68 -0.32
N ASN A 274 -19.48 -15.57 -1.08
CA ASN A 274 -20.40 -14.43 -0.95
C ASN A 274 -21.12 -14.42 0.40
N ALA A 275 -21.49 -15.59 0.92
CA ALA A 275 -22.10 -15.74 2.24
C ALA A 275 -21.12 -15.35 3.34
N PHE A 276 -19.85 -15.76 3.26
CA PHE A 276 -18.83 -15.39 4.24
C PHE A 276 -18.69 -13.87 4.41
N TYR A 277 -18.56 -13.13 3.32
CA TYR A 277 -18.45 -11.66 3.38
C TYR A 277 -19.75 -10.93 3.75
N LYS A 278 -20.89 -11.65 3.84
CA LYS A 278 -22.12 -11.10 4.45
C LYS A 278 -22.17 -11.30 5.97
N THR A 279 -21.29 -12.15 6.53
CA THR A 279 -21.26 -12.42 7.98
C THR A 279 -20.59 -11.32 8.79
N LEU A 280 -19.81 -10.44 8.14
CA LEU A 280 -19.16 -9.29 8.76
C LEU A 280 -18.81 -8.20 7.75
N GLU A 281 -18.69 -6.96 8.22
CA GLU A 281 -18.15 -5.85 7.43
C GLU A 281 -16.62 -5.97 7.32
N ALA A 282 -16.14 -6.55 6.22
CA ALA A 282 -14.71 -6.75 5.99
C ALA A 282 -13.98 -5.45 5.66
N LEU A 283 -12.66 -5.42 5.89
CA LEU A 283 -11.81 -4.33 5.41
C LEU A 283 -11.85 -4.29 3.88
N ARG A 284 -11.60 -3.11 3.33
CA ARG A 284 -11.48 -2.87 1.89
C ARG A 284 -10.00 -2.76 1.49
N PRO A 285 -9.66 -3.01 0.22
CA PRO A 285 -8.31 -2.79 -0.29
C PRO A 285 -7.79 -1.37 -0.02
N GLU A 286 -8.67 -0.37 -0.07
CA GLU A 286 -8.38 1.03 0.20
C GLU A 286 -7.95 1.26 1.65
N ASP A 287 -8.57 0.57 2.62
CA ASP A 287 -8.17 0.68 4.04
C ASP A 287 -6.71 0.25 4.23
N ILE A 288 -6.27 -0.77 3.48
CA ILE A 288 -4.88 -1.24 3.53
C ILE A 288 -3.95 -0.27 2.78
N ALA A 289 -4.38 0.27 1.64
CA ALA A 289 -3.63 1.28 0.89
C ALA A 289 -3.41 2.55 1.73
N ASP A 290 -4.40 2.99 2.49
CA ASP A 290 -4.29 4.15 3.38
C ASP A 290 -3.28 3.91 4.50
N ASN A 291 -3.20 2.69 5.04
CA ASN A 291 -2.17 2.32 6.01
C ASN A 291 -0.76 2.24 5.37
N MET A 292 -0.64 1.80 4.12
CA MET A 292 0.63 1.87 3.39
C MET A 292 1.09 3.33 3.22
N LEU A 293 0.16 4.24 2.87
CA LEU A 293 0.43 5.67 2.78
C LEU A 293 0.81 6.26 4.14
N HIS A 294 0.11 5.87 5.22
CA HIS A 294 0.44 6.33 6.57
C HIS A 294 1.89 6.00 6.94
N VAL A 295 2.37 4.78 6.66
CA VAL A 295 3.77 4.42 6.89
C VAL A 295 4.72 5.30 6.06
N LEU A 296 4.39 5.55 4.79
CA LEU A 296 5.21 6.40 3.91
C LEU A 296 5.27 7.86 4.38
N GLN A 297 4.18 8.38 4.93
CA GLN A 297 4.08 9.75 5.45
C GLN A 297 4.95 9.98 6.68
N THR A 298 5.30 8.94 7.43
CA THR A 298 6.14 9.10 8.62
C THR A 298 7.50 9.72 8.29
N PRO A 299 8.04 10.62 9.14
CA PRO A 299 9.34 11.24 8.92
C PRO A 299 10.47 10.20 8.76
N PRO A 300 11.56 10.49 8.02
CA PRO A 300 12.62 9.50 7.74
C PRO A 300 13.30 8.86 8.97
N HIS A 301 13.25 9.50 10.14
CA HIS A 301 13.79 8.95 11.39
C HIS A 301 12.83 7.99 12.12
N VAL A 302 11.56 7.94 11.72
CA VAL A 302 10.54 7.07 12.31
C VAL A 302 10.49 5.77 11.52
N GLN A 303 10.50 4.64 12.21
CA GLN A 303 10.35 3.32 11.59
C GLN A 303 9.14 2.62 12.19
N VAL A 304 8.02 2.67 11.46
CA VAL A 304 6.87 1.79 11.75
C VAL A 304 7.32 0.38 11.42
N HIS A 305 7.20 -0.53 12.38
CA HIS A 305 7.62 -1.92 12.19
C HIS A 305 6.48 -2.79 11.62
N ASP A 306 5.29 -2.70 12.23
CA ASP A 306 4.11 -3.45 11.83
C ASP A 306 2.84 -2.65 12.13
N ILE A 307 1.80 -2.84 11.31
CA ILE A 307 0.44 -2.38 11.56
C ILE A 307 -0.49 -3.58 11.51
N LEU A 308 -1.02 -3.98 12.66
CA LEU A 308 -2.05 -5.00 12.77
C LEU A 308 -3.42 -4.34 12.67
N ILE A 309 -4.18 -4.66 11.62
CA ILE A 309 -5.49 -4.07 11.35
C ILE A 309 -6.52 -5.17 11.07
N ARG A 310 -7.73 -5.02 11.60
CA ARG A 310 -8.82 -5.99 11.44
C ARG A 310 -10.15 -5.28 11.29
N PRO A 311 -11.16 -5.90 10.66
CA PRO A 311 -12.54 -5.54 10.87
C PRO A 311 -12.88 -5.53 12.37
N THR A 312 -13.67 -4.55 12.80
CA THR A 312 -14.13 -4.46 14.20
C THR A 312 -14.92 -5.70 14.63
N GLU A 313 -15.63 -6.33 13.68
CA GLU A 313 -16.45 -7.52 13.90
C GLU A 313 -15.64 -8.83 13.84
N GLN A 314 -14.36 -8.77 13.45
CA GLN A 314 -13.54 -9.96 13.36
C GLN A 314 -13.11 -10.42 14.77
N SER A 315 -13.69 -11.53 15.22
CA SER A 315 -13.49 -12.08 16.58
C SER A 315 -12.13 -12.74 16.82
N PHE A 316 -11.45 -13.18 15.77
CA PHE A 316 -10.20 -13.95 15.85
C PHE A 316 -9.20 -13.52 14.82
#